data_AF-A0A835KW04-F1
#
_entry.id   AF-A0A835KW04-F1
#
_cell.length_a   1.000
_cell.length_b   1.000
_cell.length_c   1.000
_cell.angle_alpha   90.00
_cell.angle_beta   90.00
_cell.angle_gamma   90.00
#
_symmetry.space_group_name_H-M   'P 1'
#
loop_
_entity.id
_entity.type
_entity.pdbx_description
1 polymer ?
#
loop_
_entity_poly.entity_id
_entity_poly.type
_entity_poly.pdbx_seq_one_letter_code
_entity_poly.pdbx_strand_id
1 'polypeptide(L)'
;MDTANYILKENNHLDGLTLQYHDSLRELKFGKREGVEIDHKDEQTSYLRNRPDLYDPSAFGGESIDELVARSTETIEKISAEYPNGNVLIVAHGVLLITLINVLAGKEKAKWREGGPLANTSISILENKQGESIYTITSFNDVSYQANNEEA
;
A
#
# COMPACT_ATOMS: atom_id res chain seq x y z
N MET A 1 12.35 4.17 4.14
CA MET A 1 12.64 4.49 5.56
C MET A 1 12.71 5.99 5.78
N ASP A 2 13.39 6.74 4.91
CA ASP A 2 13.59 8.18 5.09
C ASP A 2 12.29 8.99 5.26
N THR A 3 11.25 8.69 4.47
CA THR A 3 9.94 9.35 4.59
C THR A 3 9.37 9.28 6.01
N ALA A 4 9.38 8.10 6.64
CA ALA A 4 8.90 7.94 8.00
C ALA A 4 9.76 8.73 8.99
N ASN A 5 11.08 8.72 8.83
CA ASN A 5 12.00 9.48 9.67
C ASN A 5 11.80 11.00 9.54
N TYR A 6 11.54 11.51 8.34
CA TYR A 6 11.22 12.93 8.13
C TYR A 6 9.92 13.31 8.83
N ILE A 7 8.87 12.48 8.71
CA ILE A 7 7.60 12.72 9.39
C ILE A 7 7.79 12.75 10.90
N LEU A 8 8.52 11.78 11.47
CA LEU A 8 8.77 11.72 12.91
C LEU A 8 9.56 12.94 13.38
N LYS A 9 10.61 13.34 12.65
CA LYS A 9 11.44 14.49 13.01
C LYS A 9 10.61 15.78 13.16
N GLU A 10 9.61 15.97 12.30
CA GLU A 10 8.76 17.17 12.31
C GLU A 10 7.49 17.01 13.19
N ASN A 11 7.22 15.81 13.70
CA ASN A 11 6.05 15.56 14.53
C ASN A 11 6.30 16.02 15.97
N ASN A 12 5.59 17.07 16.39
CA ASN A 12 5.66 17.63 17.75
C ASN A 12 4.72 16.93 18.75
N HIS A 13 4.04 15.85 18.35
CA HIS A 13 3.05 15.10 19.14
C HIS A 13 3.48 13.65 19.39
N LEU A 14 4.79 13.40 19.50
CA LEU A 14 5.37 12.06 19.52
C LEU A 14 5.29 11.31 20.86
N ASP A 15 4.52 11.77 21.84
CA ASP A 15 4.52 11.20 23.20
C ASP A 15 4.28 9.68 23.19
N GLY A 16 5.37 8.91 23.29
CA GLY A 16 5.38 7.44 23.30
C GLY A 16 5.35 6.74 21.93
N LEU A 17 5.42 7.44 20.80
CA LEU A 17 5.40 6.81 19.47
C LEU A 17 6.75 6.13 19.16
N THR A 18 6.70 4.82 18.87
CA THR A 18 7.86 4.04 18.42
C THR A 18 7.70 3.69 16.95
N LEU A 19 8.68 4.05 16.12
CA LEU A 19 8.75 3.59 14.74
C LEU A 19 8.96 2.08 14.70
N GLN A 20 8.02 1.35 14.11
CA GLN A 20 8.13 -0.09 13.93
C GLN A 20 8.30 -0.44 12.45
N TYR A 21 9.24 -1.35 12.19
CA TYR A 21 9.53 -1.82 10.83
C TYR A 21 8.89 -3.18 10.60
N HIS A 22 8.16 -3.30 9.50
CA HIS A 22 7.52 -4.55 9.09
C HIS A 22 7.97 -4.92 7.68
N ASP A 23 8.74 -6.00 7.56
CA ASP A 23 9.19 -6.53 6.27
C ASP A 23 8.01 -6.95 5.38
N SER A 24 6.89 -7.31 6.00
CA SER A 24 5.61 -7.62 5.36
C SER A 24 4.92 -6.41 4.72
N LEU A 25 5.44 -5.18 4.93
CA LEU A 25 4.96 -3.95 4.29
C LEU A 25 5.93 -3.41 3.22
N ARG A 26 6.94 -4.21 2.81
CA ARG A 26 7.80 -3.89 1.66
C ARG A 26 7.03 -3.96 0.34
N GLU A 27 7.56 -3.29 -0.68
CA GLU A 27 7.00 -3.34 -2.03
C GLU A 27 6.88 -4.78 -2.56
N LEU A 28 5.99 -4.99 -3.53
CA LEU A 28 5.94 -6.21 -4.33
C LEU A 28 7.33 -6.56 -4.86
N LYS A 29 7.76 -7.81 -4.69
CA LYS A 29 9.04 -8.27 -5.29
C LYS A 29 8.87 -8.49 -6.79
N PHE A 30 9.68 -7.83 -7.60
CA PHE A 30 9.62 -7.96 -9.06
C PHE A 30 10.59 -9.00 -9.61
N GLY A 31 11.37 -9.65 -8.74
CA GLY A 31 12.31 -10.70 -9.14
C GLY A 31 13.33 -10.16 -10.16
N LYS A 32 13.49 -10.86 -11.29
CA LYS A 32 14.43 -10.47 -12.36
C LYS A 32 14.12 -9.12 -13.02
N ARG A 33 12.94 -8.53 -12.76
CA ARG A 33 12.56 -7.21 -13.29
C ARG A 33 12.94 -6.05 -12.36
N GLU A 34 13.50 -6.32 -11.19
CA GLU A 34 14.00 -5.27 -10.30
C GLU A 34 15.16 -4.50 -10.95
N GLY A 35 15.05 -3.16 -10.98
CA GLY A 35 16.06 -2.30 -11.59
C GLY A 35 16.09 -2.29 -13.12
N VAL A 36 15.13 -2.96 -13.76
CA VAL A 36 14.96 -2.98 -15.22
C VAL A 36 13.88 -1.99 -15.63
N GLU A 37 14.05 -1.34 -16.78
CA GLU A 37 13.02 -0.47 -17.37
C GLU A 37 11.73 -1.27 -17.63
N ILE A 38 10.58 -0.67 -17.33
CA ILE A 38 9.29 -1.33 -17.46
C ILE A 38 8.92 -1.42 -18.94
N ASP A 39 8.76 -2.64 -19.45
CA ASP A 39 8.10 -2.83 -20.74
C ASP A 39 6.58 -2.67 -20.57
N HIS A 40 6.05 -1.56 -21.06
CA HIS A 40 4.62 -1.24 -21.02
C HIS A 40 3.77 -2.09 -21.98
N LYS A 41 4.39 -2.83 -22.91
CA LYS A 41 3.72 -3.77 -23.82
C LYS A 41 3.66 -5.19 -23.27
N ASP A 42 4.40 -5.47 -22.19
CA ASP A 42 4.39 -6.77 -21.54
C ASP A 42 3.02 -7.08 -20.91
N GLU A 43 2.54 -8.30 -21.16
CA GLU A 43 1.23 -8.74 -20.70
C GLU A 43 1.13 -8.75 -19.17
N GLN A 44 2.18 -9.20 -18.47
CA GLN A 44 2.19 -9.26 -17.01
C GLN A 44 2.24 -7.86 -16.38
N THR A 45 2.88 -6.89 -17.04
CA THR A 45 2.78 -5.47 -16.67
C THR A 45 1.35 -4.97 -16.79
N SER A 46 0.64 -5.32 -17.87
CA SER A 46 -0.77 -4.95 -18.06
C SER A 46 -1.69 -5.63 -17.03
N TYR A 47 -1.50 -6.93 -16.78
CA TYR A 47 -2.25 -7.67 -15.78
C TYR A 47 -2.02 -7.11 -14.39
N LEU A 48 -0.77 -6.86 -13.96
CA LEU A 48 -0.53 -6.24 -12.66
C LEU A 48 -1.24 -4.88 -12.49
N ARG A 49 -1.40 -4.10 -13.56
CA ARG A 49 -2.04 -2.78 -13.47
C ARG A 49 -3.57 -2.85 -13.51
N ASN A 50 -4.12 -3.72 -14.35
CA ASN A 50 -5.54 -3.65 -14.74
C ASN A 50 -6.33 -4.92 -14.41
N ARG A 51 -5.66 -6.07 -14.33
CA ARG A 51 -6.24 -7.40 -14.07
C ARG A 51 -5.33 -8.20 -13.13
N PRO A 52 -5.11 -7.72 -11.89
CA PRO A 52 -4.22 -8.40 -10.94
C PRO A 52 -4.69 -9.82 -10.61
N ASP A 53 -5.94 -10.16 -10.88
CA ASP A 53 -6.46 -11.53 -10.85
C ASP A 53 -5.82 -12.48 -11.87
N LEU A 54 -5.24 -11.95 -12.95
CA LEU A 54 -4.55 -12.70 -14.01
C LEU A 54 -3.02 -12.58 -13.94
N TYR A 55 -2.48 -11.82 -12.98
CA TYR A 55 -1.04 -11.60 -12.84
C TYR A 55 -0.32 -12.87 -12.38
N ASP A 56 0.68 -13.31 -13.14
CA ASP A 56 1.56 -14.43 -12.84
C ASP A 56 3.04 -14.03 -13.03
N PRO A 57 3.81 -13.90 -11.93
CA PRO A 57 5.20 -13.49 -11.97
C PRO A 57 6.21 -14.66 -12.08
N SER A 58 5.74 -15.90 -12.21
CA SER A 58 6.59 -17.09 -12.15
C SER A 58 7.75 -17.06 -13.14
N ALA A 59 7.53 -16.55 -14.35
CA ALA A 59 8.55 -16.46 -15.40
C ALA A 59 9.76 -15.57 -15.03
N PHE A 60 9.57 -14.60 -14.14
CA PHE A 60 10.63 -13.70 -13.67
C PHE A 60 10.93 -13.84 -12.17
N GLY A 61 10.33 -14.83 -11.49
CA GLY A 61 10.58 -15.10 -10.07
C GLY A 61 10.16 -13.95 -9.15
N GLY A 62 9.10 -13.23 -9.51
CA GLY A 62 8.50 -12.21 -8.66
C GLY A 62 7.52 -12.80 -7.63
N GLU A 63 6.99 -11.93 -6.79
CA GLU A 63 5.94 -12.22 -5.81
C GLU A 63 4.56 -12.08 -6.47
N SER A 64 3.66 -13.03 -6.22
CA SER A 64 2.28 -12.96 -6.69
C SER A 64 1.49 -11.91 -5.92
N ILE A 65 0.39 -11.42 -6.50
CA ILE A 65 -0.45 -10.44 -5.80
C ILE A 65 -1.09 -11.04 -4.55
N ASP A 66 -1.37 -12.35 -4.54
CA ASP A 66 -1.95 -13.03 -3.38
C ASP A 66 -0.95 -13.13 -2.22
N GLU A 67 0.33 -13.40 -2.51
CA GLU A 67 1.40 -13.40 -1.50
C GLU A 67 1.58 -12.00 -0.88
N LEU A 68 1.60 -10.95 -1.73
CA LEU A 68 1.63 -9.55 -1.29
C LEU A 68 0.46 -9.24 -0.33
N VAL A 69 -0.76 -9.65 -0.72
CA VAL A 69 -1.96 -9.44 0.09
C VAL A 69 -1.85 -10.19 1.41
N ALA A 70 -1.55 -11.50 1.38
CA ALA A 70 -1.50 -12.33 2.58
C ALA A 70 -0.55 -11.75 3.64
N ARG A 71 0.68 -11.38 3.27
CA ARG A 71 1.65 -10.83 4.24
C ARG A 71 1.24 -9.46 4.78
N SER A 72 0.66 -8.62 3.92
CA SER A 72 0.34 -7.24 4.28
C SER A 72 -0.94 -7.16 5.12
N THR A 73 -2.00 -7.90 4.77
CA THR A 73 -3.25 -7.92 5.54
C THR A 73 -3.06 -8.52 6.93
N GLU A 74 -2.29 -9.61 7.06
CA GLU A 74 -1.97 -10.19 8.37
C GLU A 74 -1.32 -9.16 9.31
N THR A 75 -0.48 -8.29 8.76
CA THR A 75 0.17 -7.22 9.52
C THR A 75 -0.82 -6.13 9.93
N ILE A 76 -1.69 -5.71 9.02
CA ILE A 76 -2.72 -4.71 9.32
C ILE A 76 -3.72 -5.22 10.37
N GLU A 77 -4.13 -6.48 10.29
CA GLU A 77 -5.02 -7.10 11.27
C GLU A 77 -4.41 -7.11 12.68
N LYS A 78 -3.13 -7.48 12.79
CA LYS A 78 -2.39 -7.42 14.07
C LYS A 78 -2.32 -6.00 14.62
N ILE A 79 -1.97 -5.02 13.78
CA ILE A 79 -1.89 -3.61 14.16
C ILE A 79 -3.26 -3.09 14.59
N SER A 80 -4.33 -3.40 13.85
CA SER A 80 -5.70 -3.00 14.17
C SER A 80 -6.16 -3.58 15.51
N ALA A 81 -5.81 -4.84 15.81
CA ALA A 81 -6.11 -5.47 17.10
C ALA A 81 -5.31 -4.88 18.26
N GLU A 82 -4.06 -4.44 18.03
CA GLU A 82 -3.22 -3.78 19.04
C GLU A 82 -3.69 -2.35 19.36
N TYR A 83 -4.20 -1.64 18.34
CA TYR A 83 -4.64 -0.26 18.46
C TYR A 83 -6.13 -0.07 18.09
N PRO A 84 -7.08 -0.71 18.81
CA PRO A 84 -8.49 -0.76 18.42
C PRO A 84 -9.21 0.60 18.42
N ASN A 85 -8.65 1.60 19.10
CA ASN A 85 -9.15 2.98 19.14
C ASN A 85 -8.06 3.99 18.73
N GLY A 86 -6.95 3.52 18.17
CA GLY A 86 -5.78 4.35 17.84
C GLY A 86 -5.76 4.76 16.37
N ASN A 87 -5.02 5.84 16.10
CA ASN A 87 -4.67 6.24 14.73
C ASN A 87 -3.26 5.70 14.43
N VAL A 88 -3.14 4.92 13.36
CA VAL A 88 -1.86 4.36 12.93
C VAL A 88 -1.49 4.90 11.55
N LEU A 89 -0.27 5.42 11.43
CA LEU A 89 0.29 5.82 10.14
C LEU A 89 1.11 4.69 9.54
N ILE A 90 0.73 4.25 8.35
CA ILE A 90 1.48 3.26 7.56
C ILE A 90 2.22 3.98 6.43
N VAL A 91 3.55 3.82 6.39
CA VAL A 91 4.41 4.35 5.33
C VAL A 91 4.98 3.17 4.55
N ALA A 92 4.62 3.05 3.27
CA ALA A 92 5.02 1.93 2.42
C ALA A 92 5.17 2.35 0.95
N HIS A 93 4.78 1.48 0.02
CA HIS A 93 5.09 1.60 -1.41
C HIS A 93 3.84 1.56 -2.28
N GLY A 94 3.97 2.04 -3.52
CA GLY A 94 2.85 2.28 -4.42
C GLY A 94 2.07 1.02 -4.78
N VAL A 95 2.73 -0.12 -5.07
CA VAL A 95 1.99 -1.34 -5.42
C VAL A 95 1.29 -1.94 -4.22
N LEU A 96 2.02 -2.07 -3.11
CA LEU A 96 1.46 -2.53 -1.85
C LEU A 96 0.26 -1.70 -1.39
N LEU A 97 0.38 -0.37 -1.33
CA LEU A 97 -0.64 0.48 -0.69
C LEU A 97 -1.97 0.45 -1.43
N ILE A 98 -1.99 0.66 -2.75
CA ILE A 98 -3.27 0.64 -3.49
C ILE A 98 -3.92 -0.76 -3.46
N THR A 99 -3.13 -1.82 -3.51
CA THR A 99 -3.63 -3.20 -3.35
C THR A 99 -4.25 -3.40 -1.99
N LEU A 100 -3.54 -3.05 -0.93
CA LEU A 100 -4.00 -3.19 0.45
C LEU A 100 -5.26 -2.34 0.71
N ILE A 101 -5.30 -1.09 0.26
CA ILE A 101 -6.46 -0.20 0.40
C ILE A 101 -7.71 -0.84 -0.22
N ASN A 102 -7.61 -1.35 -1.44
CA ASN A 102 -8.74 -1.96 -2.14
C ASN A 102 -9.16 -3.30 -1.51
N VAL A 103 -8.21 -4.11 -1.02
CA VAL A 103 -8.50 -5.34 -0.27
C VAL A 103 -9.27 -5.03 1.01
N LEU A 104 -8.78 -4.08 1.81
CA LEU A 104 -9.42 -3.68 3.07
C LEU A 104 -10.80 -3.07 2.83
N ALA A 105 -11.01 -2.37 1.71
CA ALA A 105 -12.31 -1.88 1.27
C ALA A 105 -13.24 -2.96 0.71
N GLY A 106 -12.85 -4.24 0.75
CA GLY A 106 -13.68 -5.37 0.34
C GLY A 106 -13.83 -5.53 -1.17
N LYS A 107 -12.93 -4.94 -1.99
CA LYS A 107 -12.99 -5.11 -3.45
C LYS A 107 -12.57 -6.51 -3.86
N GLU A 108 -13.17 -6.98 -4.95
CA GLU A 108 -12.78 -8.21 -5.61
C GLU A 108 -11.35 -8.15 -6.18
N LYS A 109 -10.71 -9.32 -6.31
CA LYS A 109 -9.31 -9.42 -6.74
C LYS A 109 -9.00 -8.63 -8.00
N ALA A 110 -9.85 -8.72 -9.02
CA ALA A 110 -9.69 -8.01 -10.29
C ALA A 110 -9.62 -6.47 -10.14
N LYS A 111 -10.10 -5.93 -9.01
CA LYS A 111 -10.13 -4.50 -8.70
C LYS A 111 -9.14 -4.07 -7.63
N TRP A 112 -8.24 -4.95 -7.17
CA TRP A 112 -7.24 -4.58 -6.16
C TRP A 112 -6.30 -3.45 -6.61
N ARG A 113 -6.20 -3.18 -7.91
CA ARG A 113 -5.36 -2.12 -8.47
C ARG A 113 -6.15 -0.94 -9.04
N GLU A 114 -7.46 -0.91 -8.80
CA GLU A 114 -8.36 0.18 -9.22
C GLU A 114 -7.99 1.48 -8.49
N GLY A 115 -8.09 2.61 -9.19
CA GLY A 115 -7.70 3.94 -8.67
C GLY A 115 -6.35 4.44 -9.18
N GLY A 116 -5.57 3.59 -9.85
CA GLY A 116 -4.32 3.98 -10.49
C GLY A 116 -3.13 4.06 -9.53
N PRO A 117 -1.98 4.61 -9.97
CA PRO A 117 -0.83 4.84 -9.10
C PRO A 117 -1.15 5.90 -8.05
N LEU A 118 -0.67 5.69 -6.82
CA LEU A 118 -0.72 6.69 -5.77
C LEU A 118 0.37 7.74 -6.01
N ALA A 119 0.04 9.01 -5.83
CA ALA A 119 0.99 10.11 -5.93
C ALA A 119 2.02 10.02 -4.79
N ASN A 120 3.23 10.52 -5.03
CA ASN A 120 4.31 10.46 -4.04
C ASN A 120 3.89 11.17 -2.75
N THR A 121 4.11 10.50 -1.61
CA THR A 121 3.75 10.95 -0.27
C THR A 121 2.26 11.17 0.01
N SER A 122 1.36 10.98 -0.98
CA SER A 122 -0.09 11.15 -0.82
C SER A 122 -0.67 10.41 0.39
N ILE A 123 -1.76 10.94 0.92
CA ILE A 123 -2.43 10.41 2.11
C ILE A 123 -3.74 9.74 1.71
N SER A 124 -3.95 8.52 2.19
CA SER A 124 -5.25 7.85 2.15
C SER A 124 -5.67 7.49 3.57
N ILE A 125 -6.94 7.70 3.90
CA ILE A 125 -7.49 7.46 5.24
C ILE A 125 -8.55 6.37 5.13
N LEU A 126 -8.34 5.31 5.91
CA LEU A 126 -9.23 4.17 6.02
C LEU A 126 -9.68 4.06 7.47
N GLU A 127 -10.99 3.95 7.68
CA GLU A 127 -11.61 3.83 8.99
C GLU A 127 -12.28 2.46 9.13
N ASN A 128 -12.10 1.81 10.27
CA ASN A 128 -12.75 0.55 10.58
C ASN A 128 -13.47 0.66 11.92
N LYS A 129 -14.65 0.07 12.02
CA LYS A 129 -15.36 -0.09 13.28
C LYS A 129 -14.98 -1.43 13.88
N GLN A 130 -14.76 -1.45 15.19
CA GLN A 130 -14.38 -2.66 15.90
C GLN A 130 -15.32 -3.83 15.57
N GLY A 131 -14.75 -4.91 15.03
CA GLY A 131 -15.49 -6.12 14.64
C GLY A 131 -15.94 -6.16 13.18
N GLU A 132 -15.71 -5.12 12.38
CA GLU A 132 -15.94 -5.15 10.93
C GLU A 132 -14.67 -5.61 10.20
N SER A 133 -14.81 -6.45 9.17
CA SER A 133 -13.67 -6.87 8.32
C SER A 133 -13.41 -5.89 7.17
N ILE A 134 -14.35 -4.98 6.90
CA ILE A 134 -14.28 -4.03 5.78
C ILE A 134 -13.98 -2.64 6.34
N TYR A 135 -13.06 -1.94 5.69
CA TYR A 135 -12.68 -0.57 6.01
C TYR A 135 -13.43 0.39 5.08
N THR A 136 -13.84 1.53 5.62
CA THR A 136 -14.40 2.65 4.84
C THR A 136 -13.27 3.59 4.44
N ILE A 137 -13.16 3.91 3.15
CA ILE A 137 -12.20 4.91 2.65
C ILE A 137 -12.83 6.29 2.83
N THR A 138 -12.24 7.15 3.67
CA THR A 138 -12.72 8.52 3.91
C THR A 138 -11.89 9.58 3.19
N SER A 139 -10.66 9.25 2.79
CA SER A 139 -9.82 10.03 1.89
C SER A 139 -8.97 9.10 1.04
N PHE A 140 -8.75 9.45 -0.22
CA PHE A 140 -8.00 8.61 -1.17
C PHE A 140 -7.04 9.46 -2.00
N ASN A 141 -5.76 9.08 -1.97
CA ASN A 141 -4.70 9.69 -2.76
C ASN A 141 -4.64 11.23 -2.63
N ASP A 142 -4.91 11.75 -1.43
CA ASP A 142 -4.95 13.18 -1.16
C ASP A 142 -3.55 13.77 -1.16
N VAL A 143 -3.40 14.85 -1.93
CA VAL A 143 -2.17 15.65 -2.03
C VAL A 143 -2.43 17.12 -1.72
N SER A 144 -3.61 17.45 -1.16
CA SER A 144 -4.03 18.83 -0.89
C SER A 144 -3.07 19.60 0.03
N TYR A 145 -2.30 18.90 0.86
CA TYR A 145 -1.28 19.47 1.74
C TYR A 145 0.05 19.76 1.03
N GLN A 146 0.27 19.22 -0.17
CA GLN A 146 1.46 19.50 -0.97
C GLN A 146 1.27 20.86 -1.62
N ALA A 147 2.23 21.77 -1.43
CA ALA A 147 2.25 23.00 -2.21
C ALA A 147 2.47 22.60 -3.69
N ASN A 148 1.54 22.95 -4.58
CA ASN A 148 1.53 22.65 -6.02
C ASN A 148 2.94 22.45 -6.59
N ASN A 149 3.37 21.20 -6.78
CA ASN A 149 4.57 20.88 -7.55
C ASN A 149 4.46 19.48 -8.17
N GLU A 150 4.37 19.53 -9.49
CA GLU A 150 4.61 18.52 -10.52
C GLU A 150 3.69 17.28 -10.54
N GLU A 151 2.84 17.27 -11.58
CA GLU A 151 2.09 16.09 -12.04
C GLU A 151 3.05 14.90 -12.20
N ALA A 152 2.63 13.76 -11.65
CA ALA A 152 3.33 12.48 -11.75
C ALA A 152 3.33 11.92 -13.18
#